data_AF-A0A379CFW3-F1
#
_entry.id   AF-A0A379CFW3-F1
#
_cell.length_a   1.000
_cell.length_b   1.000
_cell.length_c   1.000
_cell.angle_alpha   90.00
_cell.angle_beta   90.00
_cell.angle_gamma   90.00
#
_symmetry.space_group_name_H-M   'P 1'
#
loop_
_entity.id
_entity.type
_entity.pdbx_description
1 polymer ?
#
loop_
_entity_poly.entity_id
_entity_poly.type
_entity_poly.pdbx_seq_one_letter_code
_entity_poly.pdbx_strand_id
1 'polypeptide(L)'
;MREKSIYQRAREQSGLTQEKAAELLNIATETIASYECGRRNIPDDIVVDMAELYDCPILCYKHLRKKGTGKTLPEVDVTSLSHAVVMLLKNVDDVREQSNKMLNIAYDNIIDEEEFEEWHRVLNCINGLQKSCLTIQYCRGGY
;
A
#
# COMPACT_ATOMS: atom_id res chain seq x y z
N MET A 1 -2.97 20.52 14.96
CA MET A 1 -1.71 20.20 14.24
C MET A 1 -2.05 19.77 12.84
N ARG A 2 -1.29 20.18 11.82
CA ARG A 2 -1.49 19.73 10.43
C ARG A 2 -1.04 18.26 10.34
N GLU A 3 -1.82 17.41 9.69
CA GLU A 3 -1.46 16.00 9.48
C GLU A 3 -0.19 15.91 8.62
N LYS A 4 0.77 15.08 9.04
CA LYS A 4 2.05 14.92 8.32
C LYS A 4 1.84 14.12 7.03
N SER A 5 2.43 14.59 5.92
CA SER A 5 2.36 13.86 4.65
C SER A 5 3.14 12.54 4.70
N ILE A 6 2.81 11.63 3.77
CA ILE A 6 3.51 10.34 3.64
C ILE A 6 5.02 10.51 3.40
N TYR A 7 5.43 11.59 2.73
CA TYR A 7 6.84 11.89 2.44
C TYR A 7 7.56 12.39 3.69
N GLN A 8 6.93 13.29 4.44
CA GLN A 8 7.48 13.78 5.71
C GLN A 8 7.67 12.63 6.71
N ARG A 9 6.66 11.77 6.84
CA ARG A 9 6.73 10.61 7.73
C ARG A 9 7.86 9.66 7.33
N ALA A 10 8.02 9.36 6.03
CA ALA A 10 9.09 8.50 5.54
C ALA A 10 10.47 9.08 5.84
N ARG A 11 10.68 10.38 5.57
CA ARG A 11 11.95 11.06 5.86
C ARG A 11 12.28 11.07 7.36
N GLU A 12 11.30 11.37 8.21
CA GLU A 12 11.50 11.38 9.66
C GLU A 12 11.83 9.98 10.19
N GLN A 13 11.20 8.93 9.64
CA GLN A 13 11.50 7.54 9.98
C GLN A 13 12.90 7.11 9.55
N SER A 14 13.42 7.68 8.46
CA SER A 14 14.80 7.45 8.02
C SER A 14 15.83 8.30 8.79
N GLY A 15 15.40 9.12 9.76
CA GLY A 15 16.26 9.95 10.58
C GLY A 15 16.88 11.17 9.86
N LEU A 16 16.42 11.50 8.65
CA LEU A 16 16.99 12.61 7.87
C LEU A 16 16.29 13.94 8.18
N THR A 17 17.05 15.03 8.22
CA THR A 17 16.48 16.39 8.22
C THR A 17 16.05 16.81 6.80
N GLN A 18 15.28 17.90 6.68
CA GLN A 18 14.92 18.42 5.35
C GLN A 18 16.15 18.86 4.57
N GLU A 19 17.12 19.49 5.23
CA GLU A 19 18.39 19.93 4.63
C GLU A 19 19.18 18.74 4.13
N LYS A 20 19.30 17.68 4.94
CA LYS A 20 20.07 16.50 4.54
C LYS A 20 19.41 15.75 3.39
N ALA A 21 18.08 15.61 3.42
CA ALA A 21 17.34 15.01 2.31
C ALA A 21 17.46 15.83 1.02
N ALA A 22 17.38 17.16 1.11
CA ALA A 22 17.53 18.06 -0.03
C ALA A 22 18.94 17.98 -0.65
N GLU A 23 19.98 17.96 0.18
CA GLU A 23 21.37 17.76 -0.25
C GLU A 23 21.53 16.44 -1.02
N LEU A 24 21.02 15.32 -0.47
CA LEU A 24 21.17 14.00 -1.06
C LEU A 24 20.33 13.81 -2.33
N LEU A 25 19.18 14.45 -2.43
CA LEU A 25 18.33 14.46 -3.63
C LEU A 25 18.74 15.53 -4.64
N ASN A 26 19.77 16.34 -4.35
CA ASN A 26 20.23 17.45 -5.18
C ASN A 26 19.11 18.44 -5.55
N ILE A 27 18.27 18.82 -4.57
CA ILE A 27 17.20 19.81 -4.71
C ILE A 27 17.26 20.85 -3.59
N ALA A 28 16.54 21.97 -3.72
CA ALA A 28 16.50 22.98 -2.66
C ALA A 28 15.71 22.49 -1.43
N THR A 29 16.14 22.84 -0.22
CA THR A 29 15.42 22.52 1.03
C THR A 29 13.97 23.01 1.02
N GLU A 30 13.72 24.20 0.47
CA GLU A 30 12.36 24.72 0.28
C GLU A 30 11.49 23.86 -0.65
N THR A 31 12.10 23.13 -1.58
CA THR A 31 11.40 22.20 -2.46
C THR A 31 10.90 20.99 -1.66
N ILE A 32 11.72 20.42 -0.78
CA ILE A 32 11.29 19.37 0.16
C ILE A 32 10.15 19.88 1.04
N ALA A 33 10.29 21.06 1.65
CA ALA A 33 9.24 21.63 2.48
C ALA A 33 7.93 21.84 1.68
N SER A 34 8.02 22.27 0.42
CA SER A 34 6.87 22.46 -0.48
C SER A 34 6.18 21.15 -0.83
N TYR A 35 6.94 20.09 -1.06
CA TYR A 35 6.44 18.73 -1.26
C TYR A 35 5.74 18.19 -0.02
N GLU A 36 6.37 18.31 1.15
CA GLU A 36 5.84 17.78 2.41
C GLU A 36 4.55 18.46 2.87
N CYS A 37 4.39 19.75 2.57
CA CYS A 37 3.18 20.51 2.90
C CYS A 37 2.10 20.49 1.79
N GLY A 38 2.36 19.79 0.68
CA GLY A 38 1.42 19.64 -0.43
C GLY A 38 1.23 20.90 -1.28
N ARG A 39 2.15 21.88 -1.20
CA ARG A 39 2.10 23.10 -2.04
C ARG A 39 2.51 22.82 -3.49
N ARG A 40 3.30 21.76 -3.72
CA ARG A 40 3.78 21.36 -5.03
C ARG A 40 3.59 19.86 -5.24
N ASN A 41 3.13 19.48 -6.45
CA ASN A 41 3.10 18.08 -6.86
C ASN A 41 4.53 17.54 -7.00
N ILE A 42 4.76 16.33 -6.50
CA ILE A 42 6.06 15.67 -6.59
C ILE A 42 6.10 14.84 -7.87
N PRO A 43 7.11 15.02 -8.72
CA PRO A 43 7.38 14.13 -9.86
C PRO A 43 7.66 12.68 -9.43
N ASP A 44 7.37 11.71 -10.30
CA ASP A 44 7.44 10.28 -9.97
C ASP A 44 8.87 9.80 -9.74
N ASP A 45 9.80 10.28 -10.55
CA ASP A 45 11.24 10.08 -10.42
C ASP A 45 11.74 10.53 -9.05
N ILE A 46 11.36 11.74 -8.61
CA ILE A 46 11.72 12.23 -7.27
C ILE A 46 11.12 11.35 -6.16
N VAL A 47 9.93 10.79 -6.36
CA VAL A 47 9.33 9.89 -5.35
C VAL A 47 10.07 8.55 -5.29
N VAL A 48 10.56 8.04 -6.42
CA VAL A 48 11.43 6.87 -6.46
C VAL A 48 12.72 7.16 -5.71
N ASP A 49 13.40 8.27 -6.00
CA ASP A 49 14.62 8.68 -5.31
C ASP A 49 14.39 8.85 -3.81
N MET A 50 13.26 9.44 -3.39
CA MET A 50 12.86 9.53 -1.99
C MET A 50 12.63 8.15 -1.35
N ALA A 51 11.99 7.23 -2.06
CA ALA A 51 11.69 5.89 -1.53
C ALA A 51 12.98 5.08 -1.32
N GLU A 52 13.97 5.24 -2.20
CA GLU A 52 15.29 4.64 -2.06
C GLU A 52 16.08 5.32 -0.92
N LEU A 53 16.17 6.64 -0.93
CA LEU A 53 16.93 7.40 0.06
C LEU A 53 16.40 7.21 1.49
N TYR A 54 15.08 7.20 1.66
CA TYR A 54 14.46 7.03 2.97
C TYR A 54 14.36 5.57 3.39
N ASP A 55 14.81 4.65 2.53
CA ASP A 55 14.62 3.22 2.70
C ASP A 55 13.14 2.95 3.05
N CYS A 56 12.24 3.34 2.15
CA CYS A 56 10.78 3.29 2.36
C CYS A 56 10.05 2.97 1.04
N PRO A 57 10.14 1.72 0.55
CA PRO A 57 9.59 1.34 -0.76
C PRO A 57 8.06 1.48 -0.86
N ILE A 58 7.34 1.37 0.27
CA ILE A 58 5.88 1.61 0.31
C ILE A 58 5.50 3.06 -0.06
N LEU A 59 6.46 3.99 -0.03
CA LEU A 59 6.22 5.39 -0.40
C LEU A 59 5.76 5.53 -1.85
N CYS A 60 6.38 4.78 -2.77
CA CYS A 60 5.96 4.74 -4.18
C CYS A 60 4.53 4.23 -4.34
N TYR A 61 4.21 3.13 -3.65
CA TYR A 61 2.86 2.54 -3.67
C TYR A 61 1.81 3.54 -3.15
N LYS A 62 2.08 4.18 -2.02
CA LYS A 62 1.21 5.20 -1.43
C LYS A 62 1.08 6.45 -2.31
N HIS A 63 2.15 6.85 -2.99
CA HIS A 63 2.11 7.94 -3.96
C HIS A 63 1.20 7.59 -5.14
N LEU A 64 1.39 6.41 -5.74
CA LEU A 64 0.59 5.94 -6.86
C LEU A 64 -0.90 5.86 -6.50
N ARG A 65 -1.25 5.36 -5.30
CA ARG A 65 -2.64 5.31 -4.82
C ARG A 65 -3.32 6.67 -4.70
N LYS A 66 -2.56 7.75 -4.50
CA LYS A 66 -3.11 9.12 -4.47
C LYS A 66 -3.50 9.64 -5.85
N LYS A 67 -2.98 9.03 -6.93
CA LYS A 67 -3.31 9.38 -8.31
C LYS A 67 -4.65 8.78 -8.72
N GLY A 68 -5.27 9.37 -9.76
CA GLY A 68 -6.62 9.02 -10.21
C GLY A 68 -6.85 7.52 -10.39
N THR A 69 -6.06 6.86 -11.25
CA THR A 69 -6.20 5.43 -11.56
C THR A 69 -5.72 4.52 -10.42
N GLY A 70 -4.77 4.98 -9.61
CA GLY A 70 -4.20 4.22 -8.49
C GLY A 70 -5.16 4.04 -7.31
N LYS A 71 -6.28 4.77 -7.25
CA LYS A 71 -7.31 4.60 -6.20
C LYS A 71 -7.93 3.20 -6.17
N THR A 72 -7.86 2.47 -7.29
CA THR A 72 -8.35 1.08 -7.41
C THR A 72 -7.43 0.07 -6.74
N LEU A 73 -6.17 0.43 -6.44
CA LEU A 73 -5.23 -0.47 -5.78
C LEU A 73 -5.61 -0.66 -4.29
N PRO A 74 -5.43 -1.87 -3.73
CA PRO A 74 -5.73 -2.14 -2.32
C PRO A 74 -5.03 -1.18 -1.37
N GLU A 75 -5.69 -0.82 -0.28
CA GLU A 75 -5.01 -0.11 0.80
C GLU A 75 -4.05 -1.04 1.53
N VAL A 76 -2.86 -0.55 1.84
CA VAL A 76 -1.83 -1.30 2.57
C VAL A 76 -1.65 -0.67 3.94
N ASP A 77 -1.85 -1.49 4.97
CA ASP A 77 -1.80 -1.03 6.35
C ASP A 77 -0.35 -0.95 6.84
N VAL A 78 -0.07 0.01 7.74
CA VAL A 78 1.19 0.02 8.49
C VAL A 78 0.92 -0.68 9.81
N THR A 79 1.39 -1.91 9.95
CA THR A 79 1.14 -2.76 11.13
C THR A 79 2.40 -3.49 11.56
N SER A 80 2.34 -4.20 12.69
CA SER A 80 3.45 -5.03 13.17
C SER A 80 3.58 -6.29 12.32
N LEU A 81 4.81 -6.82 12.21
CA LEU A 81 5.08 -8.05 11.46
C LEU A 81 4.17 -9.20 11.93
N SER A 82 4.02 -9.39 13.24
CA SER A 82 3.18 -10.45 13.80
C SER A 82 1.72 -10.32 13.36
N HIS A 83 1.18 -9.10 13.38
CA HIS A 83 -0.20 -8.87 12.94
C HIS A 83 -0.36 -9.12 11.43
N ALA A 84 0.59 -8.65 10.61
CA ALA A 84 0.57 -8.88 9.17
C ALA A 84 0.60 -10.38 8.83
N VAL A 85 1.46 -11.15 9.50
CA VAL A 85 1.58 -12.61 9.33
C VAL A 85 0.29 -13.31 9.73
N VAL A 86 -0.28 -12.99 10.89
CA VAL A 86 -1.55 -13.58 11.34
C VAL A 86 -2.68 -13.29 10.36
N MET A 87 -2.79 -12.04 9.88
CA MET A 87 -3.82 -11.65 8.93
C MET A 87 -3.64 -12.30 7.55
N LEU A 88 -2.40 -12.55 7.10
CA LEU A 88 -2.17 -13.33 5.90
C LEU A 88 -2.66 -14.76 6.06
N LEU A 89 -2.22 -15.46 7.12
CA LEU A 89 -2.57 -16.87 7.33
C LEU A 89 -4.08 -17.04 7.46
N LYS A 90 -4.75 -16.17 8.21
CA LYS A 90 -6.21 -16.15 8.29
C LYS A 90 -6.86 -16.00 6.91
N ASN A 91 -6.42 -15.02 6.11
CA ASN A 91 -7.03 -14.79 4.79
C ASN A 91 -6.75 -15.92 3.79
N VAL A 92 -5.62 -16.63 3.94
CA VAL A 92 -5.34 -17.86 3.17
C VAL A 92 -6.36 -18.94 3.53
N ASP A 93 -6.63 -19.14 4.82
CA ASP A 93 -7.63 -20.11 5.28
C ASP A 93 -9.05 -19.72 4.82
N ASP A 94 -9.43 -18.44 4.95
CA ASP A 94 -10.73 -17.94 4.50
C ASP A 94 -10.95 -18.21 2.99
N VAL A 95 -9.93 -17.97 2.15
CA VAL A 95 -9.98 -18.27 0.71
C VAL A 95 -10.09 -19.77 0.46
N ARG A 96 -9.34 -20.60 1.22
CA ARG A 96 -9.39 -22.05 1.10
C ARG A 96 -10.78 -22.59 1.43
N GLU A 97 -11.46 -22.06 2.45
CA GLU A 97 -12.82 -22.46 2.81
C GLU A 97 -13.84 -22.16 1.71
N GLN A 98 -13.63 -21.09 0.92
CA GLN A 98 -14.51 -20.75 -0.20
C GLN A 98 -14.22 -21.53 -1.48
N SER A 99 -13.12 -22.31 -1.56
CA SER A 99 -12.64 -22.95 -2.81
C SER A 99 -13.70 -23.79 -3.54
N ASN A 100 -14.48 -24.60 -2.83
CA ASN A 100 -15.55 -25.40 -3.44
C ASN A 100 -16.64 -24.54 -4.07
N LYS A 101 -16.98 -23.41 -3.45
CA LYS A 101 -17.98 -22.47 -3.98
C LYS A 101 -17.45 -21.76 -5.21
N MET A 102 -16.18 -21.35 -5.20
CA MET A 102 -15.53 -20.79 -6.38
C MET A 102 -15.59 -21.76 -7.56
N LEU A 103 -15.33 -23.04 -7.31
CA LEU A 103 -15.38 -24.08 -8.34
C LEU A 103 -16.79 -24.31 -8.88
N ASN A 104 -17.80 -24.32 -7.99
CA ASN A 104 -19.19 -24.50 -8.40
C ASN A 104 -19.69 -23.34 -9.26
N ILE A 105 -19.46 -22.09 -8.84
CA ILE A 105 -19.86 -20.89 -9.58
C ILE A 105 -19.11 -20.79 -10.91
N ALA A 106 -17.82 -21.17 -10.94
CA ALA A 106 -17.04 -21.12 -12.17
C ALA A 106 -17.35 -22.27 -13.15
N TYR A 107 -18.11 -23.28 -12.74
CA TYR A 107 -18.25 -24.55 -13.46
C TYR A 107 -18.92 -24.37 -14.83
N ASP A 108 -20.00 -23.59 -14.89
CA ASP A 108 -20.78 -23.34 -16.11
C ASP A 108 -20.33 -22.06 -16.85
N ASN A 109 -19.34 -21.36 -16.28
CA ASN A 109 -18.76 -20.11 -16.79
C ASN A 109 -19.77 -18.95 -16.88
N ILE A 110 -20.84 -18.99 -16.08
CA ILE A 110 -21.86 -17.94 -15.98
C ILE A 110 -22.04 -17.62 -14.50
N ILE A 111 -22.11 -16.35 -14.15
CA ILE A 111 -22.49 -15.93 -12.79
C ILE A 111 -23.88 -15.34 -12.91
N ASP A 112 -24.87 -16.08 -12.44
CA ASP A 112 -26.27 -15.65 -12.49
C ASP A 112 -26.65 -14.74 -11.31
N GLU A 113 -27.91 -14.29 -11.27
CA GLU A 113 -28.41 -13.41 -10.21
C GLU A 113 -28.44 -14.09 -8.84
N GLU A 114 -28.59 -15.42 -8.77
CA GLU A 114 -28.62 -16.19 -7.52
C GLU A 114 -27.19 -16.36 -6.97
N GLU A 115 -26.21 -16.49 -7.85
CA GLU A 115 -24.79 -16.66 -7.51
C GLU A 115 -24.06 -15.33 -7.26
N PHE A 116 -24.61 -14.21 -7.74
CA PHE A 116 -23.94 -12.91 -7.70
C PHE A 116 -23.48 -12.50 -6.29
N GLU A 117 -24.32 -12.69 -5.27
CA GLU A 117 -23.96 -12.37 -3.88
C GLU A 117 -22.84 -13.29 -3.36
N GLU A 118 -22.90 -14.58 -3.68
CA GLU A 118 -21.90 -15.54 -3.24
C GLU A 118 -20.55 -15.29 -3.92
N TRP A 119 -20.57 -14.96 -5.21
CA TRP A 119 -19.39 -14.54 -5.94
C TRP A 119 -18.77 -13.26 -5.37
N HIS A 120 -19.59 -12.28 -4.97
CA HIS A 120 -19.09 -11.08 -4.30
C HIS A 120 -18.38 -11.41 -2.98
N ARG A 121 -18.85 -12.40 -2.22
CA ARG A 121 -18.18 -12.86 -0.99
C ARG A 121 -16.83 -13.49 -1.30
N VAL A 122 -16.75 -14.33 -2.34
CA VAL A 122 -15.50 -14.91 -2.85
C VAL A 122 -14.50 -13.80 -3.22
N LEU A 123 -14.94 -12.80 -4.01
CA LEU A 123 -14.08 -11.67 -4.40
C LEU A 123 -13.59 -10.88 -3.19
N ASN A 124 -14.44 -10.69 -2.17
CA ASN A 124 -14.03 -10.02 -0.93
C ASN A 124 -12.95 -10.80 -0.16
N CYS A 125 -13.04 -12.14 -0.11
CA CYS A 125 -11.98 -12.98 0.47
C CYS A 125 -10.66 -12.82 -0.30
N ILE A 126 -10.72 -12.85 -1.63
CA ILE A 126 -9.53 -12.67 -2.50
C ILE A 126 -8.91 -11.28 -2.30
N ASN A 127 -9.73 -10.23 -2.25
CA ASN A 127 -9.28 -8.85 -2.00
C ASN A 127 -8.62 -8.73 -0.62
N GLY A 128 -9.17 -9.42 0.40
CA GLY A 128 -8.57 -9.51 1.73
C GLY A 128 -7.19 -10.18 1.69
N LEU A 129 -7.07 -11.31 0.99
CA LEU A 129 -5.80 -11.99 0.80
C LEU A 129 -4.77 -11.10 0.08
N GLN A 130 -5.17 -10.45 -1.03
CA GLN A 130 -4.31 -9.52 -1.77
C GLN A 130 -3.79 -8.39 -0.87
N LYS A 131 -4.67 -7.79 -0.06
CA LYS A 131 -4.29 -6.76 0.92
C LYS A 131 -3.26 -7.27 1.93
N SER A 132 -3.45 -8.47 2.49
CA SER A 132 -2.50 -9.05 3.44
C SER A 132 -1.15 -9.36 2.81
N CYS A 133 -1.13 -9.86 1.57
CA CYS A 133 0.12 -10.11 0.83
C CYS A 133 0.92 -8.82 0.66
N LEU A 134 0.29 -7.75 0.18
CA LEU A 134 0.92 -6.44 0.02
C LEU A 134 1.39 -5.88 1.38
N THR A 135 0.57 -6.05 2.43
CA THR A 135 0.92 -5.61 3.78
C THR A 135 2.18 -6.29 4.29
N ILE A 136 2.34 -7.60 4.09
CA ILE A 136 3.58 -8.31 4.45
C ILE A 136 4.76 -7.83 3.62
N GLN A 137 4.59 -7.68 2.30
CA GLN A 137 5.65 -7.23 1.40
C GLN A 137 6.26 -5.89 1.82
N TYR A 138 5.44 -5.01 2.39
CA TYR A 138 5.87 -3.69 2.87
C TYR A 138 6.04 -3.60 4.39
N CYS A 139 5.73 -4.66 5.14
CA CYS A 139 6.00 -4.72 6.57
C CYS A 139 7.51 -4.86 6.76
N ARG A 140 8.13 -3.81 7.28
CA ARG A 140 9.51 -3.91 7.75
C ARG A 140 9.50 -4.63 9.09
N GLY A 141 10.20 -5.77 9.17
CA GLY A 141 10.58 -6.33 10.46
C GLY A 141 11.32 -5.24 11.23
N GLY A 142 10.91 -4.98 12.47
CA GLY A 142 11.60 -3.97 13.29
C GLY A 142 13.09 -4.29 13.35
N TYR A 143 13.92 -3.30 13.05
CA TYR A 143 15.36 -3.34 13.34
C TYR A 143 15.59 -3.16 14.83
#